data_AF-A0A6C2UP00-F1
#
_entry.id   AF-A0A6C2UP00-F1
#
_cell.length_a   1.000
_cell.length_b   1.000
_cell.length_c   1.000
_cell.angle_alpha   90.00
_cell.angle_beta   90.00
_cell.angle_gamma   90.00
#
_symmetry.space_group_name_H-M   'P 1'
#
loop_
_entity.id
_entity.type
_entity.pdbx_description
1 polymer ?
#
loop_
_entity_poly.entity_id
_entity_poly.type
_entity_poly.pdbx_seq_one_letter_code
_entity_poly.pdbx_strand_id
1 'polypeptide(L)' 'MKASFVIVTYNRAGDLQRCLDSVLKQEDCETEVIIVDDASKDETCEVAANGPR' A
#
# COMPACT_ATOMS: atom_id res chain seq x y z
N MET A 1 -17.40 -6.69 -7.79
CA MET A 1 -16.76 -5.62 -8.61
C MET A 1 -15.26 -5.72 -8.41
N LYS A 2 -14.42 -5.30 -9.36
CA LYS A 2 -12.96 -5.27 -9.17
C LYS A 2 -12.49 -3.82 -9.09
N ALA A 3 -11.61 -3.52 -8.15
CA ALA A 3 -11.02 -2.21 -7.95
C ALA A 3 -9.49 -2.30 -7.91
N SER A 4 -8.83 -1.37 -8.60
CA SER A 4 -7.36 -1.24 -8.59
C SER A 4 -6.98 0.04 -7.83
N PHE A 5 -6.23 -0.12 -6.74
CA PHE A 5 -5.72 0.97 -5.91
C PHE A 5 -4.27 1.25 -6.28
N VAL A 6 -4.02 2.43 -6.87
CA VAL A 6 -2.67 2.88 -7.21
C VAL A 6 -2.19 3.86 -6.13
N ILE A 7 -1.15 3.48 -5.39
CA ILE A 7 -0.63 4.23 -4.25
C ILE A 7 0.78 4.72 -4.58
N VAL A 8 0.94 6.02 -4.77
CA VAL A 8 2.25 6.67 -4.93
C VAL A 8 2.73 7.13 -3.57
N THR A 9 3.98 6.82 -3.21
CA THR A 9 4.50 7.05 -1.86
C THR A 9 5.97 7.46 -1.87
N TYR A 10 6.37 8.25 -0.85
CA TYR A 10 7.74 8.71 -0.64
C TYR A 10 8.01 9.03 0.84
N ASN A 11 8.89 8.26 1.49
CA ASN A 11 9.22 8.41 2.91
C ASN A 11 7.98 8.43 3.83
N ARG A 12 7.13 7.40 3.73
CA ARG A 12 5.84 7.28 4.42
C ARG A 12 5.58 5.87 4.93
N ALA A 13 6.57 5.20 5.52
CA ALA A 13 6.41 3.81 5.99
C ALA A 13 5.15 3.58 6.85
N GLY A 14 4.92 4.43 7.86
CA GLY A 14 3.78 4.30 8.77
C GLY A 14 2.42 4.60 8.13
N ASP A 15 2.35 5.59 7.23
CA ASP A 15 1.09 5.91 6.54
C ASP A 15 0.78 4.88 5.45
N LEU A 16 1.80 4.36 4.76
CA LEU A 16 1.65 3.26 3.81
C LEU A 16 1.07 2.03 4.50
N GLN A 17 1.59 1.64 5.67
CA GLN A 17 1.05 0.51 6.44
C GLN A 17 -0.44 0.69 6.72
N ARG A 18 -0.82 1.85 7.28
CA ARG A 18 -2.23 2.17 7.60
C ARG A 18 -3.12 2.20 6.36
N CYS A 19 -2.60 2.66 5.23
CA CYS A 19 -3.32 2.69 3.96
C CYS A 19 -3.59 1.28 3.46
N LEU A 20 -2.57 0.41 3.45
CA LEU A 20 -2.70 -0.99 3.05
C LEU A 20 -3.69 -1.75 3.95
N ASP A 21 -3.62 -1.55 5.28
CA ASP A 21 -4.56 -2.14 6.23
C ASP A 21 -6.02 -1.74 5.95
N SER A 22 -6.25 -0.52 5.44
CA SER A 22 -7.59 -0.03 5.10
C SER A 22 -8.07 -0.57 3.75
N VAL A 23 -7.21 -0.61 2.75
CA VAL A 23 -7.55 -1.05 1.39
C VAL A 23 -7.79 -2.55 1.34
N LEU A 24 -7.02 -3.36 2.08
CA LEU A 24 -7.22 -4.81 2.08
C LEU A 24 -8.42 -5.29 2.89
N LYS A 25 -9.07 -4.40 3.66
CA LYS A 25 -10.30 -4.72 4.42
C LYS A 25 -11.59 -4.49 3.62
N GLN A 26 -11.51 -4.12 2.34
CA GLN A 26 -12.72 -3.94 1.54
C GLN A 26 -13.40 -5.28 1.26
N GLU A 27 -14.69 -5.40 1.61
CA GLU A 27 -15.45 -6.66 1.46
C GLU A 27 -16.31 -6.69 0.18
N ASP A 28 -16.62 -5.53 -0.40
CA ASP A 28 -17.54 -5.40 -1.55
C ASP A 28 -16.86 -5.52 -2.92
N CYS A 29 -15.53 -5.66 -2.96
CA CYS A 29 -14.78 -5.76 -4.21
C CYS A 29 -13.53 -6.64 -4.10
N GLU A 30 -13.16 -7.23 -5.24
CA GLU A 30 -11.83 -7.81 -5.42
C GLU A 30 -10.81 -6.68 -5.57
N THR A 31 -9.81 -6.67 -4.70
CA THR A 31 -8.80 -5.62 -4.63
C THR A 31 -7.50 -6.01 -5.33
N GLU A 32 -7.01 -5.14 -6.20
CA GLU A 32 -5.63 -5.13 -6.70
C GLU A 32 -4.93 -3.88 -6.16
N VAL A 33 -3.71 -4.01 -5.65
CA VAL A 33 -2.94 -2.88 -5.11
C VAL A 33 -1.62 -2.76 -5.87
N ILE A 34 -1.35 -1.57 -6.39
CA ILE A 34 -0.12 -1.22 -7.11
C ILE A 34 0.56 -0.10 -6.32
N ILE A 35 1.74 -0.39 -5.78
CA ILE A 35 2.54 0.59 -5.03
C ILE A 35 3.64 1.13 -5.94
N VAL A 36 3.75 2.46 -6.01
CA VAL A 36 4.80 3.16 -6.73
C VAL A 36 5.60 3.97 -5.72
N ASP A 37 6.81 3.50 -5.41
CA ASP A 37 7.75 4.21 -4.54
C ASP A 37 8.61 5.20 -5.34
N ASP A 38 8.75 6.43 -4.84
CA ASP A 38 9.56 7.49 -5.45
C ASP A 38 10.97 7.58 -4.85
N ALA A 39 11.67 6.44 -4.78
CA ALA A 39 13.02 6.30 -4.23
C ALA A 39 13.12 6.73 -2.75
N SER A 40 12.24 6.18 -1.92
CA SER A 40 12.27 6.38 -0.47
C SER A 40 13.59 5.93 0.15
N LYS A 41 13.95 6.59 1.24
CA LYS A 41 15.18 6.32 2.02
C LYS A 41 14.88 5.84 3.45
N ASP A 42 13.61 5.79 3.83
CA ASP A 42 13.14 5.17 5.05
C ASP A 42 12.66 3.73 4.78
N GLU A 43 11.92 3.16 5.72
CA GLU A 43 11.40 1.79 5.68
C GLU A 43 10.22 1.61 4.71
N THR A 44 9.85 2.62 3.89
CA THR A 44 8.69 2.55 2.97
C THR A 44 8.76 1.36 2.02
N CYS A 45 9.93 1.10 1.42
CA CYS A 45 10.13 -0.03 0.51
C CYS A 45 9.98 -1.38 1.21
N GLU A 46 10.40 -1.47 2.48
CA GLU A 46 10.28 -2.68 3.28
C GLU A 46 8.82 -2.96 3.64
N VAL A 47 8.05 -1.91 3.97
CA VAL A 47 6.59 -2.02 4.18
C VAL A 47 5.90 -2.46 2.89
N ALA A 48 6.26 -1.87 1.75
CA ALA A 48 5.69 -2.22 0.45
C ALA A 48 5.95 -3.69 0.07
N ALA A 49 7.15 -4.22 0.37
CA ALA A 49 7.55 -5.58 -0.01
C ALA A 49 6.96 -6.67 0.90
N ASN A 50 6.82 -6.40 2.20
CA ASN A 50 6.35 -7.39 3.16
C ASN A 50 4.82 -7.49 3.22
N GLY A 51 4.11 -6.50 2.65
CA GLY A 51 2.66 -6.39 2.77
C GLY A 51 2.22 -6.13 4.22
N PRO A 52 0.93 -5.91 4.45
CA PRO A 52 0.41 -5.79 5.80
C PRO A 52 0.48 -7.14 6.53
N ARG A 53 0.78 -7.07 7.84
CA ARG A 53 0.86 -8.24 8.74
C ARG A 53 -0.49 -8.57 9.35
#